data_AF-A0A7H1QBM2-F1
#
_entry.id   AF-A0A7H1QBM2-F1
#
_cell.length_a   1.000
_cell.length_b   1.000
_cell.length_c   1.000
_cell.angle_alpha   90.00
_cell.angle_beta   90.00
_cell.angle_gamma   90.00
#
_symmetry.space_group_name_H-M   'P 1'
#
loop_
_entity.id
_entity.type
_entity.pdbx_description
1 polymer ?
#
loop_
_entity_poly.entity_id
_entity_poly.type
_entity_poly.pdbx_seq_one_letter_code
_entity_poly.pdbx_strand_id
1 'polypeptide(L)'
;MAAEVDHAALFAAVPTPCLVLGPDLVIVDVNRAYLETTGRTRDDLVGRHISQAFPDNAGDPDADGVGNMNASLRRVLATRRPDTMPLEKYDIPVPHRPGIFEERWWSLVNTPVLGPDGQVAWIIHRGEDVTAFVKAHQATRPAGVRVGEKLEAAESLEAELYARARELQRLNEELRQAHTREREVAVTLQEAMLHTPDLAHHSQDVVVRYQPAVGSLNVCGDWYDVVDIPPDQLALAVGDVIGHGLRAAAVMGMLRSALSAAVRALARPAQALEVLGLYARSIEDALGTTAGEAIIDRRSQLITYSSAGHLPPILVHTDGRTELLDQATDPPLGARPQHVPRPQASLHYKPGDTLVLYTDGLIERRDEDIDTGLNRLIDTLSECSRLGVLFGQVGDAAGGWLAADAGVGSVVVVPVEPVGKRGLSFGV
;
A
#
# COMPACT_ATOMS: atom_id res chain seq x y z
N MET A 1 18.98 -44.48 -23.79
CA MET A 1 18.76 -44.01 -22.41
C MET A 1 19.62 -42.78 -22.23
N ALA A 2 19.02 -41.63 -21.90
CA ALA A 2 19.81 -40.46 -21.54
C ALA A 2 20.51 -40.77 -20.20
N ALA A 3 21.81 -40.51 -20.10
CA ALA A 3 22.52 -40.64 -18.84
C ALA A 3 21.90 -39.65 -17.83
N GLU A 4 21.49 -40.16 -16.67
CA GLU A 4 20.99 -39.33 -15.58
C GLU A 4 22.14 -38.44 -15.08
N VAL A 5 21.92 -37.14 -15.06
CA VAL A 5 22.94 -36.17 -14.70
C VAL A 5 23.06 -36.10 -13.18
N ASP A 6 24.26 -36.36 -12.65
CA ASP A 6 24.55 -36.18 -11.22
C ASP A 6 24.67 -34.69 -10.88
N HIS A 7 23.56 -34.08 -10.49
CA HIS A 7 23.49 -32.67 -10.14
C HIS A 7 24.31 -32.31 -8.89
N ALA A 8 24.53 -33.26 -7.98
CA ALA A 8 25.35 -33.03 -6.79
C ALA A 8 26.84 -32.93 -7.18
N ALA A 9 27.31 -33.84 -8.04
CA ALA A 9 28.66 -33.77 -8.58
C ALA A 9 28.87 -32.51 -9.43
N LEU A 10 27.88 -32.10 -10.22
CA LEU A 10 27.93 -30.84 -10.97
C LEU A 10 28.04 -29.63 -10.04
N PHE A 11 27.14 -29.51 -9.05
CA PHE A 11 27.14 -28.38 -8.10
C PHE A 11 28.47 -28.28 -7.35
N ALA A 12 29.02 -29.41 -6.89
CA ALA A 12 30.30 -29.46 -6.21
C ALA A 12 31.48 -29.00 -7.10
N ALA A 13 31.38 -29.18 -8.42
CA ALA A 13 32.39 -28.80 -9.41
C ALA A 13 32.22 -27.38 -9.99
N VAL A 14 31.11 -26.70 -9.70
CA VAL A 14 30.90 -25.31 -10.15
C VAL A 14 32.04 -24.43 -9.59
N PRO A 15 32.79 -23.69 -10.44
CA PRO A 15 33.94 -22.92 -10.01
C PRO A 15 33.56 -21.61 -9.31
N THR A 16 32.29 -21.24 -9.35
CA THR A 16 31.76 -20.05 -8.67
C THR A 16 31.35 -20.42 -7.24
N PRO A 17 31.75 -19.65 -6.22
CA PRO A 17 31.32 -19.88 -4.85
C PRO A 17 29.80 -19.81 -4.70
N CYS A 18 29.19 -20.93 -4.30
CA CYS A 18 27.76 -21.03 -4.06
C CYS A 18 27.45 -21.82 -2.79
N LEU A 19 26.41 -21.40 -2.09
CA LEU A 19 25.71 -22.21 -1.09
C LEU A 19 24.21 -22.27 -1.39
N VAL A 20 23.54 -23.25 -0.81
CA VAL A 20 22.09 -23.46 -0.95
C VAL A 20 21.45 -23.26 0.41
N LEU A 21 20.38 -22.47 0.44
CA LEU A 21 19.55 -22.21 1.62
C LEU A 21 18.18 -22.85 1.48
N GLY A 22 17.66 -23.36 2.58
CA GLY A 22 16.23 -23.63 2.73
C GLY A 22 15.40 -22.34 2.84
N PRO A 23 14.06 -22.43 2.76
CA PRO A 23 13.16 -21.28 2.96
C PRO A 23 13.24 -20.68 4.37
N ASP A 24 13.73 -21.46 5.33
CA ASP A 24 14.05 -21.07 6.71
C ASP A 24 15.43 -20.41 6.84
N LEU A 25 16.12 -20.17 5.72
CA LEU A 25 17.45 -19.56 5.62
C LEU A 25 18.55 -20.36 6.32
N VAL A 26 18.34 -21.67 6.50
CA VAL A 26 19.36 -22.62 6.95
C VAL A 26 20.16 -23.12 5.75
N ILE A 27 21.49 -23.16 5.90
CA ILE A 27 22.40 -23.66 4.85
C ILE A 27 22.24 -25.18 4.75
N VAL A 28 21.82 -25.66 3.59
CA VAL A 28 21.61 -27.09 3.32
C VAL A 28 22.73 -27.72 2.51
N ASP A 29 23.40 -26.94 1.65
CA ASP A 29 24.54 -27.42 0.87
C ASP A 29 25.50 -26.27 0.55
N VAL A 30 26.75 -26.60 0.26
CA VAL A 30 27.82 -25.66 -0.08
C VAL A 30 28.81 -26.32 -1.03
N ASN A 31 29.19 -25.62 -2.09
CA ASN A 31 30.11 -26.16 -3.08
C ASN A 31 31.58 -25.94 -2.71
N ARG A 32 32.47 -26.63 -3.45
CA ARG A 32 33.91 -26.61 -3.19
C ARG A 32 34.51 -25.21 -3.29
N ALA A 33 34.12 -24.45 -4.31
CA ALA A 33 34.60 -23.09 -4.51
C ALA A 33 34.31 -22.19 -3.29
N TYR A 34 33.12 -22.30 -2.71
CA TYR A 34 32.74 -21.51 -1.54
C TYR A 34 33.58 -21.82 -0.29
N LEU A 35 33.85 -23.10 -0.04
CA LEU A 35 34.72 -23.52 1.06
C LEU A 35 36.16 -23.01 0.87
N GLU A 36 36.68 -23.09 -0.35
CA GLU A 36 38.03 -22.62 -0.68
C GLU A 36 38.15 -21.09 -0.53
N THR A 37 37.16 -20.31 -1.00
CA THR A 37 37.19 -18.84 -0.89
C THR A 37 37.04 -18.35 0.54
N THR A 38 36.20 -19.00 1.36
CA THR A 38 35.94 -18.56 2.75
C THR A 38 36.89 -19.19 3.78
N GLY A 39 37.65 -20.22 3.39
CA GLY A 39 38.50 -20.99 4.31
C GLY A 39 37.72 -21.78 5.36
N ARG A 40 36.42 -22.01 5.16
CA ARG A 40 35.52 -22.72 6.09
C ARG A 40 35.37 -24.18 5.67
N THR A 41 34.96 -25.04 6.61
CA THR A 41 34.59 -26.43 6.30
C THR A 41 33.08 -26.57 6.13
N ARG A 42 32.66 -27.68 5.50
CA ARG A 42 31.23 -27.99 5.35
C ARG A 42 30.51 -28.08 6.70
N ASP A 43 31.16 -28.71 7.69
CA ASP A 43 30.63 -28.89 9.04
C ASP A 43 30.48 -27.56 9.80
N ASP A 44 31.23 -26.52 9.41
CA ASP A 44 31.10 -25.19 9.98
C ASP A 44 29.86 -24.43 9.48
N LEU A 45 29.29 -24.84 8.35
CA LEU A 45 28.27 -24.07 7.62
C LEU A 45 26.93 -24.80 7.53
N VAL A 46 26.92 -26.07 7.11
CA VAL A 46 25.68 -26.82 6.86
C VAL A 46 24.92 -27.03 8.18
N GLY A 47 23.60 -26.80 8.13
CA GLY A 47 22.70 -26.89 9.29
C GLY A 47 22.65 -25.62 10.14
N ARG A 48 23.42 -24.57 9.81
CA ARG A 48 23.37 -23.27 10.49
C ARG A 48 22.52 -22.28 9.71
N HIS A 49 21.87 -21.38 10.44
CA HIS A 49 21.21 -20.21 9.84
C HIS A 49 22.28 -19.26 9.26
N ILE A 50 22.02 -18.67 8.09
CA ILE A 50 23.01 -17.86 7.35
C ILE A 50 23.60 -16.71 8.19
N SER A 51 22.79 -16.00 8.97
CA SER A 51 23.25 -14.93 9.86
C SER A 51 24.09 -15.40 11.05
N GLN A 52 23.98 -16.67 11.44
CA GLN A 52 24.83 -17.26 12.48
C GLN A 52 26.15 -17.78 11.90
N ALA A 53 26.14 -18.24 10.64
CA ALA A 53 27.34 -18.68 9.95
C ALA A 53 28.27 -17.51 9.59
N PHE A 54 27.67 -16.35 9.29
CA PHE A 54 28.32 -15.09 8.92
C PHE A 54 27.76 -13.91 9.74
N PRO A 55 28.15 -13.75 11.02
CA PRO A 55 27.76 -12.59 11.82
C PRO A 55 28.52 -11.32 11.37
N ASP A 56 27.96 -10.14 11.62
CA ASP A 56 28.66 -8.86 11.38
C ASP A 56 29.95 -8.78 12.21
N ASN A 57 30.94 -8.07 11.67
CA ASN A 57 32.20 -7.86 12.35
C ASN A 57 31.99 -6.90 13.54
N ALA A 58 32.03 -7.43 14.76
CA ALA A 58 31.88 -6.64 15.99
C ALA A 58 32.94 -5.52 16.17
N GLY A 59 34.04 -5.56 15.41
CA GLY A 59 35.07 -4.52 15.37
C GLY A 59 34.78 -3.37 14.38
N ASP A 60 33.72 -3.46 13.57
CA ASP A 60 33.31 -2.44 12.61
C ASP A 60 31.90 -1.91 12.98
N PRO A 61 31.79 -0.68 13.53
CA PRO A 61 30.51 -0.12 13.93
C PRO A 61 29.55 0.15 12.76
N ASP A 62 30.07 0.22 11.53
CA ASP A 62 29.31 0.53 10.31
C ASP A 62 28.94 -0.74 9.52
N ALA A 63 29.21 -1.94 10.05
CA ALA A 63 28.88 -3.20 9.40
C ALA A 63 27.36 -3.47 9.42
N ASP A 64 26.74 -3.49 8.23
CA ASP A 64 25.30 -3.82 8.03
C ASP A 64 25.11 -4.99 7.04
N GLY A 65 26.14 -5.82 6.86
CA GLY A 65 26.16 -6.90 5.87
C GLY A 65 25.10 -7.97 6.16
N VAL A 66 24.88 -8.32 7.43
CA VAL A 66 23.84 -9.28 7.84
C VAL A 66 22.44 -8.70 7.66
N GLY A 67 22.24 -7.41 7.95
CA GLY A 67 20.97 -6.71 7.73
C GLY A 67 20.58 -6.73 6.25
N ASN A 68 21.50 -6.30 5.39
CA ASN A 68 21.33 -6.27 3.94
C ASN A 68 21.07 -7.65 3.35
N MET A 69 21.82 -8.68 3.79
CA MET A 69 21.64 -10.07 3.36
C MET A 69 20.26 -10.59 3.70
N ASN A 70 19.81 -10.41 4.95
CA ASN A 70 18.49 -10.87 5.37
C ASN A 70 17.36 -10.17 4.62
N ALA A 71 17.50 -8.87 4.36
CA ALA A 71 16.52 -8.13 3.56
C ALA A 71 16.42 -8.68 2.13
N SER A 72 17.56 -8.98 1.49
CA SER A 72 17.62 -9.59 0.17
C SER A 72 16.94 -10.96 0.13
N LEU A 73 17.28 -11.85 1.06
CA LEU A 73 16.71 -13.20 1.13
C LEU A 73 15.19 -13.18 1.35
N ARG A 74 14.69 -12.27 2.20
CA ARG A 74 13.24 -12.07 2.39
C ARG A 74 12.56 -11.55 1.12
N ARG A 75 13.18 -10.64 0.38
CA ARG A 75 12.65 -10.18 -0.93
C ARG A 75 12.57 -11.33 -1.92
N VAL A 76 13.58 -12.20 -1.99
CA VAL A 76 13.56 -13.38 -2.86
C VAL A 76 12.39 -14.31 -2.51
N LEU A 77 12.20 -14.61 -1.22
CA LEU A 77 11.08 -15.43 -0.74
C LEU A 77 9.72 -14.82 -1.11
N ALA A 78 9.54 -13.51 -0.91
CA ALA A 78 8.28 -12.83 -1.17
C ALA A 78 7.98 -12.66 -2.67
N THR A 79 8.99 -12.29 -3.46
CA THR A 79 8.82 -11.91 -4.88
C THR A 79 9.00 -13.08 -5.83
N ARG A 80 9.66 -14.16 -5.39
CA ARG A 80 10.04 -15.32 -6.22
C ARG A 80 10.93 -14.94 -7.41
N ARG A 81 11.68 -13.84 -7.29
CA ARG A 81 12.62 -13.34 -8.30
C ARG A 81 14.04 -13.25 -7.74
N PRO A 82 15.08 -13.33 -8.57
CA PRO A 82 16.45 -13.09 -8.13
C PRO A 82 16.63 -11.66 -7.59
N ASP A 83 17.44 -11.52 -6.55
CA ASP A 83 17.81 -10.23 -5.94
C ASP A 83 19.35 -10.13 -5.92
N THR A 84 19.88 -9.07 -6.54
CA THR A 84 21.31 -8.73 -6.53
C THR A 84 21.56 -7.71 -5.43
N MET A 85 22.48 -8.03 -4.53
CA MET A 85 22.83 -7.17 -3.40
C MET A 85 23.89 -6.14 -3.76
N PRO A 86 24.04 -5.07 -2.95
CA PRO A 86 25.19 -4.19 -3.04
C PRO A 86 26.50 -4.95 -2.86
N LEU A 87 27.59 -4.33 -3.29
CA LEU A 87 28.90 -4.84 -2.96
C LEU A 87 29.11 -4.74 -1.44
N GLU A 88 29.26 -5.88 -0.79
CA GLU A 88 29.39 -5.96 0.67
C GLU A 88 30.86 -6.10 1.07
N LYS A 89 31.33 -5.24 1.97
CA LYS A 89 32.59 -5.50 2.67
C LYS A 89 32.30 -6.49 3.78
N TYR A 90 32.94 -7.65 3.72
CA TYR A 90 32.82 -8.66 4.77
C TYR A 90 34.15 -9.34 4.96
N ASP A 91 34.84 -9.00 6.05
CA ASP A 91 36.17 -9.51 6.32
C ASP A 91 36.09 -10.99 6.73
N ILE A 92 36.91 -11.84 6.10
CA ILE A 92 36.96 -13.26 6.47
C ILE A 92 38.02 -13.50 7.53
N PRO A 93 37.76 -14.36 8.54
CA PRO A 93 38.77 -14.72 9.52
C PRO A 93 39.91 -15.49 8.84
N VAL A 94 41.16 -15.14 9.16
CA VAL A 94 42.32 -15.83 8.61
C VAL A 94 42.45 -17.22 9.26
N PRO A 95 42.49 -18.31 8.47
CA PRO A 95 42.66 -19.65 9.02
C PRO A 95 43.89 -19.74 9.93
N HIS A 96 43.73 -20.41 11.08
CA HIS A 96 44.79 -20.63 12.07
C HIS A 96 45.37 -19.36 12.74
N ARG A 97 44.73 -18.20 12.60
CA ARG A 97 45.07 -16.97 13.34
C ARG A 97 43.83 -16.32 13.98
N PRO A 98 43.44 -16.75 15.19
CA PRO A 98 42.27 -16.22 15.88
C PRO A 98 42.35 -14.70 16.06
N GLY A 99 41.28 -13.98 15.71
CA GLY A 99 41.17 -12.53 15.85
C GLY A 99 41.80 -11.70 14.72
N ILE A 100 42.41 -12.34 13.72
CA ILE A 100 42.89 -11.66 12.52
C ILE A 100 41.88 -11.88 11.40
N PHE A 101 41.42 -10.78 10.80
CA PHE A 101 40.51 -10.77 9.67
C PHE A 101 41.22 -10.21 8.43
N GLU A 102 40.90 -10.76 7.27
CA GLU A 102 41.34 -10.25 5.98
C GLU A 102 40.18 -9.50 5.32
N GLU A 103 40.43 -8.24 4.95
CA GLU A 103 39.43 -7.45 4.23
C GLU A 103 39.08 -8.08 2.89
N ARG A 104 37.79 -8.41 2.74
CA ARG A 104 37.21 -8.93 1.50
C ARG A 104 35.98 -8.14 1.07
N TRP A 105 35.76 -8.08 -0.23
CA TRP A 105 34.61 -7.44 -0.88
C TRP A 105 33.87 -8.46 -1.74
N TRP A 106 32.55 -8.50 -1.59
CA TRP A 106 31.69 -9.55 -2.13
C TRP A 106 30.58 -9.00 -3.01
N SER A 107 30.46 -9.56 -4.22
CA SER A 107 29.32 -9.36 -5.12
C SER A 107 28.35 -10.53 -4.97
N LEU A 108 27.14 -10.26 -4.48
CA LEU A 108 26.21 -11.29 -4.01
C LEU A 108 24.92 -11.30 -4.83
N VAL A 109 24.46 -12.49 -5.20
CA VAL A 109 23.18 -12.70 -5.88
C VAL A 109 22.43 -13.86 -5.24
N ASN A 110 21.18 -13.61 -4.87
CA ASN A 110 20.27 -14.60 -4.29
C ASN A 110 19.23 -15.01 -5.34
N THR A 111 19.22 -16.28 -5.75
CA THR A 111 18.36 -16.79 -6.83
C THR A 111 17.41 -17.86 -6.30
N PRO A 112 16.08 -17.69 -6.42
CA PRO A 112 15.13 -18.71 -5.97
C PRO A 112 15.12 -19.91 -6.92
N VAL A 113 15.02 -21.11 -6.34
CA VAL A 113 14.71 -22.36 -7.03
C VAL A 113 13.29 -22.73 -6.66
N LEU A 114 12.38 -22.73 -7.64
CA LEU A 114 10.96 -22.96 -7.41
C LEU A 114 10.63 -24.45 -7.42
N GLY A 115 9.77 -24.87 -6.50
CA GLY A 115 9.17 -26.20 -6.48
C GLY A 115 8.03 -26.33 -7.49
N PRO A 116 7.46 -27.54 -7.65
CA PRO A 116 6.33 -27.79 -8.56
C PRO A 116 5.06 -26.99 -8.22
N ASP A 117 4.94 -26.52 -6.97
CA ASP A 117 3.86 -25.68 -6.46
C ASP A 117 4.07 -24.18 -6.70
N GLY A 118 5.18 -23.81 -7.36
CA GLY A 118 5.57 -22.42 -7.61
C GLY A 118 6.09 -21.69 -6.38
N GLN A 119 6.26 -22.35 -5.23
CA GLN A 119 6.89 -21.76 -4.05
C GLN A 119 8.41 -21.92 -4.10
N VAL A 120 9.12 -21.08 -3.35
CA VAL A 120 10.58 -21.20 -3.23
C VAL A 120 10.90 -22.46 -2.44
N ALA A 121 11.49 -23.44 -3.10
CA ALA A 121 11.98 -24.67 -2.47
C ALA A 121 13.39 -24.45 -1.90
N TRP A 122 14.25 -23.74 -2.63
CA TRP A 122 15.62 -23.42 -2.23
C TRP A 122 16.02 -22.03 -2.70
N ILE A 123 17.09 -21.48 -2.13
CA ILE A 123 17.76 -20.27 -2.63
C ILE A 123 19.22 -20.60 -2.91
N ILE A 124 19.67 -20.34 -4.13
CA ILE A 124 21.10 -20.35 -4.47
C ILE A 124 21.68 -18.99 -4.12
N HIS A 125 22.58 -18.97 -3.13
CA HIS A 125 23.36 -17.81 -2.75
C HIS A 125 24.73 -17.89 -3.42
N ARG A 126 24.99 -16.98 -4.37
CA ARG A 126 26.29 -16.83 -5.05
C ARG A 126 27.03 -15.66 -4.44
N GLY A 127 28.29 -15.86 -4.06
CA GLY A 127 29.17 -14.80 -3.57
C GLY A 127 30.49 -14.76 -4.33
N GLU A 128 30.69 -13.74 -5.15
CA GLU A 128 31.94 -13.56 -5.88
C GLU A 128 32.86 -12.60 -5.14
N ASP A 129 34.06 -13.06 -4.82
CA ASP A 129 35.10 -12.24 -4.20
C ASP A 129 35.73 -11.32 -5.25
N VAL A 130 35.52 -10.01 -5.07
CA VAL A 130 36.05 -8.97 -5.96
C VAL A 130 37.07 -8.07 -5.25
N THR A 131 37.66 -8.55 -4.16
CA THR A 131 38.62 -7.81 -3.34
C THR A 131 39.79 -7.26 -4.15
N ALA A 132 40.35 -8.07 -5.06
CA ALA A 132 41.47 -7.67 -5.90
C ALA A 132 41.12 -6.45 -6.78
N PHE A 133 39.91 -6.43 -7.34
CA PHE A 133 39.42 -5.34 -8.17
C PHE A 133 39.19 -4.05 -7.37
N VAL A 134 38.59 -4.15 -6.18
CA VAL A 134 38.37 -2.99 -5.29
C VAL A 134 39.70 -2.38 -4.85
N LYS A 135 40.67 -3.21 -4.44
CA LYS A 135 42.00 -2.75 -4.01
C LYS A 135 42.77 -2.11 -5.18
N ALA A 136 42.67 -2.64 -6.40
CA ALA A 136 43.28 -2.06 -7.60
C ALA A 136 42.69 -0.68 -7.93
N HIS A 137 41.37 -0.51 -7.84
CA HIS A 137 40.69 0.77 -8.06
C HIS A 137 41.07 1.82 -7.01
N GLN A 138 41.14 1.45 -5.72
CA GLN A 138 41.57 2.34 -4.64
C GLN A 138 43.04 2.78 -4.77
N ALA A 139 43.90 1.92 -5.31
CA ALA A 139 45.31 2.20 -5.55
C ALA A 139 45.56 3.13 -6.76
N THR A 140 44.54 3.40 -7.59
CA THR A 140 44.69 4.24 -8.79
C THR A 140 44.60 5.74 -8.44
N ARG A 141 45.53 6.22 -7.61
CA ARG A 141 45.96 7.62 -7.44
C ARG A 141 47.40 7.65 -6.87
N PRO A 142 48.40 8.28 -7.54
CA PRO A 142 48.95 8.08 -8.89
C PRO A 142 50.37 7.42 -8.89
N ALA A 143 50.91 7.24 -10.10
CA ALA A 143 52.33 7.08 -10.51
C ALA A 143 52.90 5.66 -10.76
N GLY A 144 52.82 5.24 -12.03
CA GLY A 144 54.01 4.90 -12.82
C GLY A 144 54.62 3.50 -12.65
N VAL A 145 54.01 2.47 -13.23
CA VAL A 145 54.71 1.30 -13.81
C VAL A 145 53.90 0.83 -15.02
N ARG A 146 54.56 0.56 -16.15
CA ARG A 146 53.93 0.08 -17.40
C ARG A 146 54.00 -1.45 -17.48
N VAL A 147 52.86 -2.14 -17.53
CA VAL A 147 52.76 -3.52 -18.04
C VAL A 147 51.45 -3.72 -18.83
N GLY A 148 51.54 -3.86 -20.16
CA GLY A 148 50.54 -4.55 -21.01
C GLY A 148 49.21 -3.84 -21.30
N GLU A 149 49.18 -3.00 -22.35
CA GLU A 149 48.07 -2.11 -22.78
C GLU A 149 46.67 -2.74 -23.03
N LYS A 150 46.53 -4.07 -23.08
CA LYS A 150 45.22 -4.73 -23.34
C LYS A 150 44.53 -5.28 -22.10
N LEU A 151 45.25 -5.58 -21.03
CA LEU A 151 44.67 -6.08 -19.77
C LEU A 151 44.22 -4.89 -18.90
N GLU A 152 45.02 -3.83 -18.83
CA GLU A 152 44.70 -2.58 -18.11
C GLU A 152 43.41 -1.92 -18.60
N ALA A 153 43.11 -1.97 -19.91
CA ALA A 153 41.91 -1.35 -20.48
C ALA A 153 40.62 -2.12 -20.15
N ALA A 154 40.68 -3.46 -20.10
CA ALA A 154 39.54 -4.30 -19.73
C ALA A 154 39.28 -4.24 -18.22
N GLU A 155 40.34 -4.30 -17.40
CA GLU A 155 40.27 -4.18 -15.94
C GLU A 155 39.80 -2.79 -15.49
N SER A 156 40.21 -1.73 -16.20
CA SER A 156 39.74 -0.35 -15.96
C SER A 156 38.27 -0.16 -16.34
N LEU A 157 37.82 -0.72 -17.47
CA LEU A 157 36.42 -0.70 -17.89
C LEU A 157 35.53 -1.48 -16.92
N GLU A 158 35.97 -2.64 -16.44
CA GLU A 158 35.26 -3.42 -15.43
C GLU A 158 35.15 -2.65 -14.11
N ALA A 159 36.25 -2.05 -13.62
CA ALA A 159 36.23 -1.22 -12.42
C ALA A 159 35.29 0.00 -12.56
N GLU A 160 35.24 0.62 -13.73
CA GLU A 160 34.31 1.71 -14.03
C GLU A 160 32.85 1.22 -14.03
N LEU A 161 32.57 0.07 -14.64
CA LEU A 161 31.24 -0.56 -14.64
C LEU A 161 30.78 -0.90 -13.20
N TYR A 162 31.68 -1.39 -12.35
CA TYR A 162 31.38 -1.65 -10.94
C TYR A 162 31.11 -0.37 -10.13
N ALA A 163 31.90 0.69 -10.34
CA ALA A 163 31.67 1.98 -9.70
C ALA A 163 30.30 2.56 -10.12
N ARG A 164 29.94 2.44 -11.40
CA ARG A 164 28.63 2.83 -11.92
C ARG A 164 27.49 1.99 -11.36
N ALA A 165 27.68 0.68 -11.22
CA ALA A 165 26.68 -0.20 -10.62
C ALA A 165 26.39 0.20 -9.15
N ARG A 166 27.44 0.50 -8.38
CA ARG A 166 27.32 0.97 -6.98
C ARG A 166 26.62 2.32 -6.89
N GLU A 167 26.95 3.26 -7.77
CA GLU A 167 26.31 4.58 -7.83
C GLU A 167 24.82 4.46 -8.18
N LEU A 168 24.48 3.70 -9.22
CA LEU A 168 23.09 3.44 -9.61
C LEU A 168 22.30 2.78 -8.48
N GLN A 169 22.93 1.85 -7.77
CA GLN A 169 22.28 1.17 -6.66
C GLN A 169 22.02 2.09 -5.48
N ARG A 170 23.00 2.91 -5.10
CA ARG A 170 22.82 3.94 -4.06
C ARG A 170 21.68 4.88 -4.42
N LEU A 171 21.66 5.38 -5.65
CA LEU A 171 20.60 6.28 -6.13
C LEU A 171 19.22 5.59 -6.14
N ASN A 172 19.17 4.30 -6.49
CA ASN A 172 17.92 3.53 -6.49
C ASN A 172 17.41 3.29 -5.07
N GLU A 173 18.30 3.03 -4.12
CA GLU A 173 17.94 2.90 -2.71
C GLU A 173 17.49 4.23 -2.09
N GLU A 174 18.21 5.32 -2.36
CA GLU A 174 17.80 6.68 -1.97
C GLU A 174 16.43 7.03 -2.54
N LEU A 175 16.16 6.68 -3.80
CA LEU A 175 14.86 6.88 -4.44
C LEU A 175 13.76 6.05 -3.76
N ARG A 176 14.02 4.79 -3.42
CA ARG A 176 13.06 3.93 -2.70
C ARG A 176 12.74 4.47 -1.31
N GLN A 177 13.75 4.91 -0.58
CA GLN A 177 13.58 5.50 0.75
C GLN A 177 12.81 6.82 0.68
N ALA A 178 13.13 7.67 -0.31
CA ALA A 178 12.39 8.91 -0.56
C ALA A 178 10.91 8.65 -0.86
N HIS A 179 10.60 7.70 -1.74
CA HIS A 179 9.21 7.32 -2.05
C HIS A 179 8.47 6.72 -0.85
N THR A 180 9.15 5.90 -0.03
CA THR A 180 8.54 5.33 1.19
C THR A 180 8.18 6.43 2.16
N ARG A 181 9.09 7.39 2.40
CA ARG A 181 8.84 8.52 3.28
C ARG A 181 7.74 9.45 2.76
N GLU A 182 7.71 9.71 1.45
CA GLU A 182 6.64 10.50 0.82
C GLU A 182 5.27 9.85 1.04
N ARG A 183 5.19 8.52 0.87
CA ARG A 183 3.98 7.73 1.11
C ARG A 183 3.55 7.75 2.58
N GLU A 184 4.46 7.60 3.53
CA GLU A 184 4.18 7.66 4.97
C GLU A 184 3.58 9.02 5.37
N VAL A 185 4.15 10.12 4.86
CA VAL A 185 3.63 11.47 5.09
C VAL A 185 2.22 11.60 4.51
N ALA A 186 1.99 11.09 3.30
CA ALA A 186 0.71 11.18 2.62
C ALA A 186 -0.40 10.43 3.37
N VAL A 187 -0.14 9.20 3.83
CA VAL A 187 -1.08 8.41 4.64
C VAL A 187 -1.37 9.10 5.97
N THR A 188 -0.34 9.55 6.68
CA THR A 188 -0.49 10.23 7.98
C THR A 188 -1.35 11.48 7.87
N LEU A 189 -1.13 12.30 6.83
CA LEU A 189 -1.94 13.49 6.58
C LEU A 189 -3.41 13.14 6.30
N GLN A 190 -3.65 12.12 5.48
CA GLN A 190 -5.01 11.69 5.16
C GLN A 190 -5.74 11.13 6.40
N GLU A 191 -5.09 10.29 7.20
CA GLU A 191 -5.65 9.78 8.45
C GLU A 191 -6.03 10.92 9.41
N ALA A 192 -5.15 11.91 9.55
CA ALA A 192 -5.44 13.11 10.33
C ALA A 192 -6.63 13.91 9.75
N MET A 193 -6.72 14.00 8.42
CA MET A 193 -7.81 14.67 7.70
C MET A 193 -9.13 13.90 7.71
N LEU A 194 -9.15 12.61 8.05
CA LEU A 194 -10.36 11.79 8.18
C LEU A 194 -10.77 11.57 9.65
N HIS A 195 -9.97 12.06 10.60
CA HIS A 195 -10.29 11.94 12.01
C HIS A 195 -11.60 12.69 12.34
N THR A 196 -12.55 11.98 12.95
CA THR A 196 -13.87 12.49 13.30
C THR A 196 -14.14 12.26 14.79
N PRO A 197 -14.00 13.27 15.65
CA PRO A 197 -14.19 13.12 17.09
C PRO A 197 -15.60 12.61 17.46
N ASP A 198 -16.64 13.14 16.81
CA ASP A 198 -18.03 12.79 17.10
C ASP A 198 -18.35 11.32 16.79
N LEU A 199 -17.62 10.69 15.86
CA LEU A 199 -17.79 9.25 15.56
C LEU A 199 -17.55 8.37 16.79
N ALA A 200 -16.67 8.77 17.70
CA ALA A 200 -16.41 8.02 18.93
C ALA A 200 -17.65 7.89 19.82
N HIS A 201 -18.56 8.88 19.78
CA HIS A 201 -19.82 8.87 20.53
C HIS A 201 -20.85 7.89 19.96
N HIS A 202 -20.70 7.49 18.69
CA HIS A 202 -21.67 6.64 17.98
C HIS A 202 -21.07 5.28 17.57
N SER A 203 -20.04 4.81 18.27
CA SER A 203 -19.39 3.53 17.97
C SER A 203 -20.30 2.30 18.04
N GLN A 204 -21.48 2.41 18.66
CA GLN A 204 -22.50 1.36 18.71
C GLN A 204 -23.48 1.39 17.53
N ASP A 205 -23.65 2.56 16.89
CA ASP A 205 -24.70 2.79 15.90
C ASP A 205 -24.13 3.17 14.52
N VAL A 206 -22.85 3.55 14.43
CA VAL A 206 -22.17 3.99 13.20
C VAL A 206 -20.91 3.17 12.96
N VAL A 207 -20.78 2.64 11.75
CA VAL A 207 -19.60 1.92 11.27
C VAL A 207 -19.03 2.62 10.04
N VAL A 208 -17.72 2.83 10.06
CA VAL A 208 -16.98 3.37 8.92
C VAL A 208 -15.97 2.33 8.41
N ARG A 209 -15.89 2.21 7.09
CA ARG A 209 -14.90 1.40 6.38
C ARG A 209 -14.28 2.23 5.27
N TYR A 210 -13.02 2.58 5.45
CA TYR A 210 -12.25 3.36 4.49
C TYR A 210 -11.16 2.48 3.89
N GLN A 211 -11.18 2.27 2.58
CA GLN A 211 -10.16 1.48 1.86
C GLN A 211 -9.55 2.31 0.72
N PRO A 212 -8.33 2.85 0.89
CA PRO A 212 -7.66 3.60 -0.18
C PRO A 212 -7.24 2.65 -1.33
N ALA A 213 -7.17 3.14 -2.57
CA ALA A 213 -6.68 2.30 -3.67
C ALA A 213 -5.21 1.95 -3.50
N VAL A 214 -4.85 0.79 -4.06
CA VAL A 214 -3.47 0.31 -4.11
C VAL A 214 -2.75 1.02 -5.27
N GLY A 215 -1.87 1.98 -4.95
CA GLY A 215 -1.12 2.80 -5.91
C GLY A 215 0.19 3.37 -5.33
N SER A 216 0.89 4.28 -6.02
CA SER A 216 2.21 4.77 -5.57
C SER A 216 2.16 5.60 -4.28
N LEU A 217 1.14 6.44 -4.10
CA LEU A 217 0.96 7.28 -2.89
C LEU A 217 -0.10 6.76 -1.92
N ASN A 218 -1.02 5.88 -2.33
CA ASN A 218 -2.11 5.35 -1.49
C ASN A 218 -3.01 6.43 -0.85
N VAL A 219 -3.20 7.56 -1.54
CA VAL A 219 -3.99 8.69 -1.04
C VAL A 219 -5.12 9.01 -1.99
N CYS A 220 -6.34 9.10 -1.44
CA CYS A 220 -7.60 9.21 -2.18
C CYS A 220 -8.30 10.55 -1.90
N GLY A 221 -9.12 10.99 -2.87
CA GLY A 221 -10.01 12.14 -2.76
C GLY A 221 -11.30 11.86 -1.97
N ASP A 222 -11.59 10.59 -1.67
CA ASP A 222 -12.76 10.17 -0.91
C ASP A 222 -12.66 10.56 0.56
N TRP A 223 -13.80 10.94 1.11
CA TRP A 223 -13.93 11.26 2.53
C TRP A 223 -15.30 10.95 3.08
N TYR A 224 -15.36 10.95 4.41
CA TYR A 224 -16.58 10.87 5.16
C TYR A 224 -16.57 11.87 6.31
N ASP A 225 -17.75 12.21 6.82
CA ASP A 225 -17.87 12.93 8.08
C ASP A 225 -19.07 12.46 8.89
N VAL A 226 -18.95 12.59 10.21
CA VAL A 226 -19.99 12.26 11.20
C VAL A 226 -20.02 13.39 12.20
N VAL A 227 -21.17 14.03 12.32
CA VAL A 227 -21.29 15.32 13.02
C VAL A 227 -22.50 15.31 13.94
N ASP A 228 -22.27 15.54 15.22
CA ASP A 228 -23.32 15.77 16.21
C ASP A 228 -23.97 17.15 16.00
N ILE A 229 -25.29 17.16 15.86
CA ILE A 229 -26.12 18.37 15.74
C ILE A 229 -27.12 18.39 16.91
N PRO A 230 -26.91 19.25 17.91
CA PRO A 230 -27.81 19.32 19.05
C PRO A 230 -29.16 19.97 18.73
N PRO A 231 -30.29 19.51 19.35
CA PRO A 231 -30.39 18.31 20.17
C PRO A 231 -30.70 17.05 19.34
N ASP A 232 -29.98 15.95 19.59
CA ASP A 232 -30.30 14.58 19.15
C ASP A 232 -30.41 14.35 17.63
N GLN A 233 -29.64 15.10 16.84
CA GLN A 233 -29.48 14.86 15.40
C GLN A 233 -28.04 14.44 15.08
N LEU A 234 -27.92 13.58 14.06
CA LEU A 234 -26.65 13.11 13.54
C LEU A 234 -26.55 13.43 12.05
N ALA A 235 -25.57 14.22 11.65
CA ALA A 235 -25.23 14.43 10.25
C ALA A 235 -24.16 13.45 9.80
N LEU A 236 -24.33 12.97 8.58
CA LEU A 236 -23.47 12.00 7.91
C LEU A 236 -23.20 12.51 6.51
N ALA A 237 -21.94 12.47 6.09
CA ALA A 237 -21.59 12.86 4.75
C ALA A 237 -20.53 11.95 4.15
N VAL A 238 -20.56 11.86 2.82
CA VAL A 238 -19.51 11.26 1.99
C VAL A 238 -19.25 12.18 0.80
N GLY A 239 -18.05 12.14 0.26
CA GLY A 239 -17.75 12.81 -0.99
C GLY A 239 -16.51 12.26 -1.65
N ASP A 240 -16.37 12.56 -2.94
CA ASP A 240 -15.25 12.17 -3.80
C ASP A 240 -14.75 13.40 -4.56
N VAL A 241 -13.50 13.77 -4.30
CA VAL A 241 -12.77 14.83 -4.99
C VAL A 241 -12.12 14.26 -6.24
N ILE A 242 -12.31 14.96 -7.37
CA ILE A 242 -11.68 14.57 -8.64
C ILE A 242 -10.16 14.49 -8.49
N GLY A 243 -9.60 13.34 -8.87
CA GLY A 243 -8.17 13.09 -8.91
C GLY A 243 -7.68 12.22 -7.76
N HIS A 244 -6.37 12.15 -7.57
CA HIS A 244 -5.74 11.32 -6.54
C HIS A 244 -4.45 11.96 -6.02
N GLY A 245 -3.93 11.45 -4.90
CA GLY A 245 -2.69 11.93 -4.28
C GLY A 245 -2.85 13.17 -3.40
N LEU A 246 -1.72 13.75 -2.98
CA LEU A 246 -1.67 14.79 -1.94
C LEU A 246 -2.52 16.03 -2.23
N ARG A 247 -2.60 16.47 -3.50
CA ARG A 247 -3.41 17.64 -3.88
C ARG A 247 -4.90 17.36 -3.68
N ALA A 248 -5.38 16.19 -4.11
CA ALA A 248 -6.77 15.77 -3.93
C ALA A 248 -7.11 15.62 -2.44
N ALA A 249 -6.22 15.04 -1.63
CA ALA A 249 -6.42 14.94 -0.19
C ALA A 249 -6.47 16.30 0.51
N ALA A 250 -5.65 17.27 0.09
CA ALA A 250 -5.71 18.63 0.64
C ALA A 250 -7.06 19.32 0.33
N VAL A 251 -7.55 19.19 -0.91
CA VAL A 251 -8.87 19.70 -1.32
C VAL A 251 -9.98 19.01 -0.53
N MET A 252 -9.91 17.68 -0.43
CA MET A 252 -10.82 16.86 0.38
C MET A 252 -10.90 17.37 1.81
N GLY A 253 -9.76 17.57 2.49
CA GLY A 253 -9.72 18.02 3.88
C GLY A 253 -10.35 19.41 4.09
N MET A 254 -10.16 20.32 3.12
CA MET A 254 -10.81 21.64 3.12
C MET A 254 -12.33 21.52 2.94
N LEU A 255 -12.80 20.71 1.98
CA LEU A 255 -14.22 20.54 1.70
C LEU A 255 -14.95 19.83 2.85
N ARG A 256 -14.37 18.74 3.38
CA ARG A 256 -14.87 18.05 4.58
C ARG A 256 -15.04 19.02 5.75
N SER A 257 -13.99 19.79 6.07
CA SER A 257 -14.03 20.75 7.18
C SER A 257 -15.09 21.83 6.97
N ALA A 258 -15.23 22.34 5.74
CA ALA A 258 -16.21 23.36 5.41
C ALA A 258 -17.65 22.82 5.55
N LEU A 259 -17.91 21.59 5.09
CA LEU A 259 -19.24 20.98 5.25
C LEU A 259 -19.54 20.71 6.72
N SER A 260 -18.58 20.17 7.47
CA SER A 260 -18.70 19.93 8.92
C SER A 260 -19.11 21.20 9.67
N ALA A 261 -18.50 22.34 9.33
CA ALA A 261 -18.87 23.62 9.92
C ALA A 261 -20.25 24.11 9.45
N ALA A 262 -20.54 23.99 8.15
CA ALA A 262 -21.80 24.45 7.56
C ALA A 262 -23.01 23.70 8.13
N VAL A 263 -22.91 22.38 8.28
CA VAL A 263 -24.02 21.55 8.77
C VAL A 263 -24.31 21.83 10.25
N ARG A 264 -23.28 22.07 11.08
CA ARG A 264 -23.47 22.51 12.48
C ARG A 264 -24.17 23.86 12.59
N ALA A 265 -23.93 24.76 11.64
CA ALA A 265 -24.53 26.09 11.65
C ALA A 265 -25.97 26.11 11.12
N LEU A 266 -26.28 25.26 10.14
CA LEU A 266 -27.53 25.34 9.38
C LEU A 266 -28.51 24.20 9.69
N ALA A 267 -28.01 23.03 10.09
CA ALA A 267 -28.79 21.80 10.31
C ALA A 267 -29.74 21.45 9.15
N ARG A 268 -29.34 21.77 7.90
CA ARG A 268 -30.13 21.58 6.68
C ARG A 268 -29.20 21.18 5.54
N PRO A 269 -29.25 19.92 5.05
CA PRO A 269 -28.22 19.40 4.15
C PRO A 269 -28.14 20.13 2.82
N ALA A 270 -29.28 20.55 2.25
CA ALA A 270 -29.25 21.34 1.01
C ALA A 270 -28.52 22.68 1.20
N GLN A 271 -28.77 23.38 2.31
CA GLN A 271 -28.13 24.67 2.59
C GLN A 271 -26.64 24.51 2.95
N ALA A 272 -26.27 23.43 3.64
CA ALA A 272 -24.88 23.12 3.93
C ALA A 272 -24.10 22.81 2.63
N LEU A 273 -24.68 22.03 1.71
CA LEU A 273 -24.11 21.78 0.38
C LEU A 273 -24.12 23.02 -0.54
N GLU A 274 -25.04 23.97 -0.34
CA GLU A 274 -25.01 25.27 -1.00
C GLU A 274 -23.78 26.08 -0.55
N VAL A 275 -23.54 26.18 0.75
CA VAL A 275 -22.35 26.84 1.31
C VAL A 275 -21.08 26.15 0.82
N LEU A 276 -21.05 24.81 0.84
CA LEU A 276 -19.92 24.03 0.32
C LEU A 276 -19.67 24.32 -1.17
N GLY A 277 -20.74 24.39 -1.98
CA GLY A 277 -20.64 24.71 -3.40
C GLY A 277 -20.15 26.13 -3.69
N LEU A 278 -20.46 27.10 -2.82
CA LEU A 278 -19.90 28.45 -2.90
C LEU A 278 -18.42 28.46 -2.51
N TYR A 279 -18.05 27.74 -1.45
CA TYR A 279 -16.67 27.62 -0.98
C TYR A 279 -15.78 26.90 -2.00
N ALA A 280 -16.27 25.84 -2.65
CA ALA A 280 -15.54 25.11 -3.69
C ALA A 280 -15.10 25.99 -4.86
N ARG A 281 -15.80 27.10 -5.15
CA ARG A 281 -15.38 28.07 -6.19
C ARG A 281 -14.13 28.87 -5.81
N SER A 282 -13.74 28.87 -4.54
CA SER A 282 -12.53 29.52 -4.05
C SER A 282 -11.33 28.58 -3.97
N ILE A 283 -11.51 27.29 -4.27
CA ILE A 283 -10.48 26.26 -4.20
C ILE A 283 -10.21 25.73 -5.62
N GLU A 284 -8.95 25.78 -6.02
CA GLU A 284 -8.51 25.13 -7.26
C GLU A 284 -8.70 23.61 -7.17
N ASP A 285 -9.16 22.98 -8.26
CA ASP A 285 -9.49 21.55 -8.36
C ASP A 285 -10.65 21.04 -7.48
N ALA A 286 -11.38 21.91 -6.76
CA ALA A 286 -12.57 21.49 -6.00
C ALA A 286 -13.84 21.34 -6.85
N LEU A 287 -13.88 21.97 -8.02
CA LEU A 287 -15.04 21.90 -8.92
C LEU A 287 -15.19 20.50 -9.51
N GLY A 288 -16.44 20.03 -9.62
CA GLY A 288 -16.75 18.68 -10.05
C GLY A 288 -16.71 17.63 -8.94
N THR A 289 -16.27 17.99 -7.71
CA THR A 289 -16.37 17.13 -6.52
C THR A 289 -17.83 16.72 -6.29
N THR A 290 -18.03 15.44 -5.96
CA THR A 290 -19.34 14.93 -5.56
C THR A 290 -19.45 14.88 -4.04
N ALA A 291 -20.64 15.11 -3.49
CA ALA A 291 -20.89 14.97 -2.05
C ALA A 291 -22.35 14.62 -1.77
N GLY A 292 -22.60 13.72 -0.83
CA GLY A 292 -23.92 13.40 -0.30
C GLY A 292 -23.95 13.66 1.19
N GLU A 293 -25.04 14.25 1.69
CA GLU A 293 -25.23 14.52 3.12
C GLU A 293 -26.64 14.11 3.57
N ALA A 294 -26.71 13.47 4.74
CA ALA A 294 -27.94 13.09 5.41
C ALA A 294 -27.91 13.51 6.88
N ILE A 295 -29.02 14.06 7.37
CA ILE A 295 -29.26 14.35 8.78
C ILE A 295 -30.33 13.37 9.28
N ILE A 296 -30.00 12.65 10.35
CA ILE A 296 -30.90 11.75 11.05
C ILE A 296 -31.41 12.45 12.30
N ASP A 297 -32.71 12.70 12.36
CA ASP A 297 -33.40 13.13 13.59
C ASP A 297 -33.99 11.91 14.29
N ARG A 298 -33.37 11.53 15.41
CA ARG A 298 -33.75 10.35 16.19
C ARG A 298 -35.08 10.50 16.91
N ARG A 299 -35.46 11.73 17.23
CA ARG A 299 -36.70 12.04 17.94
C ARG A 299 -37.91 11.96 17.02
N SER A 300 -37.80 12.52 15.81
CA SER A 300 -38.88 12.50 14.82
C SER A 300 -38.83 11.31 13.86
N GLN A 301 -37.78 10.48 13.97
CA GLN A 301 -37.53 9.34 13.08
C GLN A 301 -37.52 9.75 11.61
N LEU A 302 -36.85 10.87 11.32
CA LEU A 302 -36.80 11.49 10.01
C LEU A 302 -35.35 11.52 9.50
N ILE A 303 -35.15 11.04 8.28
CA ILE A 303 -33.92 11.26 7.52
C ILE A 303 -34.19 12.40 6.55
N THR A 304 -33.31 13.39 6.54
CA THR A 304 -33.34 14.51 5.60
C THR A 304 -32.02 14.54 4.85
N TYR A 305 -32.04 14.60 3.52
CA TYR A 305 -30.83 14.45 2.72
C TYR A 305 -30.81 15.35 1.50
N SER A 306 -29.61 15.56 0.97
CA SER A 306 -29.33 16.25 -0.30
C SER A 306 -28.06 15.67 -0.92
N SER A 307 -27.98 15.65 -2.26
CA SER A 307 -26.82 15.17 -2.99
C SER A 307 -26.36 16.18 -4.04
N ALA A 308 -25.07 16.45 -4.04
CA ALA A 308 -24.33 17.18 -5.06
C ALA A 308 -23.57 16.18 -5.94
N GLY A 309 -24.27 15.56 -6.89
CA GLY A 309 -23.73 14.69 -7.93
C GLY A 309 -23.25 13.33 -7.42
N HIS A 310 -23.52 13.02 -6.16
CA HIS A 310 -23.11 11.79 -5.51
C HIS A 310 -24.17 10.71 -5.66
N LEU A 311 -23.76 9.45 -5.57
CA LEU A 311 -24.65 8.30 -5.65
C LEU A 311 -25.68 8.34 -4.51
N PRO A 312 -26.93 7.90 -4.75
CA PRO A 312 -27.99 7.98 -3.76
C PRO A 312 -27.68 7.05 -2.57
N PRO A 313 -27.79 7.55 -1.32
CA PRO A 313 -27.73 6.70 -0.13
C PRO A 313 -28.81 5.60 -0.18
N ILE A 314 -28.55 4.48 0.50
CA ILE A 314 -29.48 3.33 0.53
C ILE A 314 -30.03 3.20 1.95
N LEU A 315 -31.36 3.24 2.09
CA LEU A 315 -32.03 2.84 3.31
C LEU A 315 -32.42 1.36 3.20
N VAL A 316 -31.94 0.53 4.12
CA VAL A 316 -32.21 -0.89 4.20
C VAL A 316 -33.17 -1.12 5.36
N HIS A 317 -34.34 -1.64 5.07
CA HIS A 317 -35.34 -1.94 6.09
C HIS A 317 -35.07 -3.29 6.75
N THR A 318 -35.62 -3.46 7.96
CA THR A 318 -35.55 -4.72 8.73
C THR A 318 -36.16 -5.93 8.03
N ASP A 319 -37.03 -5.74 7.03
CA ASP A 319 -37.60 -6.81 6.20
C ASP A 319 -36.75 -7.15 4.96
N GLY A 320 -35.62 -6.48 4.78
CA GLY A 320 -34.72 -6.61 3.64
C GLY A 320 -35.11 -5.79 2.42
N ARG A 321 -36.19 -5.01 2.46
CA ARG A 321 -36.49 -4.03 1.40
C ARG A 321 -35.45 -2.91 1.44
N THR A 322 -35.04 -2.43 0.27
CA THR A 322 -34.15 -1.27 0.14
C THR A 322 -34.84 -0.09 -0.54
N GLU A 323 -34.45 1.12 -0.19
CA GLU A 323 -34.93 2.36 -0.80
C GLU A 323 -33.72 3.25 -1.15
N LEU A 324 -33.63 3.69 -2.41
CA LEU A 324 -32.63 4.65 -2.85
C LEU A 324 -33.11 6.06 -2.55
N LEU A 325 -32.26 6.86 -1.89
CA LEU A 325 -32.54 8.24 -1.54
C LEU A 325 -32.13 9.15 -2.71
N ASP A 326 -32.91 9.14 -3.80
CA ASP A 326 -32.59 9.81 -5.07
C ASP A 326 -33.45 11.05 -5.39
N GLN A 327 -34.36 11.44 -4.49
CA GLN A 327 -35.31 12.54 -4.71
C GLN A 327 -34.71 13.94 -4.47
N ALA A 328 -33.44 14.02 -4.08
CA ALA A 328 -32.72 15.27 -3.83
C ALA A 328 -31.33 15.30 -4.48
N THR A 329 -31.22 14.68 -5.65
CA THR A 329 -29.99 14.67 -6.46
C THR A 329 -29.91 15.92 -7.33
N ASP A 330 -28.75 16.58 -7.29
CA ASP A 330 -28.42 17.75 -8.11
C ASP A 330 -26.99 17.56 -8.67
N PRO A 331 -26.52 18.33 -9.68
CA PRO A 331 -25.18 18.14 -10.21
C PRO A 331 -24.04 18.35 -9.18
N PRO A 332 -22.83 17.84 -9.49
CA PRO A 332 -21.63 18.02 -8.66
C PRO A 332 -21.33 19.49 -8.31
N LEU A 333 -20.48 19.70 -7.31
CA LEU A 333 -20.10 21.04 -6.86
C LEU A 333 -19.56 21.89 -8.03
N GLY A 334 -20.13 23.07 -8.23
CA GLY A 334 -19.64 24.00 -9.26
C GLY A 334 -20.03 23.68 -10.70
N ALA A 335 -20.80 22.62 -10.97
CA ALA A 335 -21.19 22.23 -12.33
C ALA A 335 -22.05 23.28 -13.06
N ARG A 336 -22.81 24.10 -12.31
CA ARG A 336 -23.60 25.23 -12.87
C ARG A 336 -22.81 26.54 -12.78
N PRO A 337 -22.85 27.39 -13.82
CA PRO A 337 -22.15 28.69 -13.80
C PRO A 337 -22.75 29.68 -12.80
N GLN A 338 -24.07 29.65 -12.59
CA GLN A 338 -24.75 30.43 -11.56
C GLN A 338 -25.18 29.55 -10.38
N HIS A 339 -25.28 30.17 -9.20
CA HIS A 339 -25.83 29.52 -8.02
C HIS A 339 -27.34 29.29 -8.19
N VAL A 340 -27.77 28.06 -7.89
CA VAL A 340 -29.17 27.63 -7.87
C VAL A 340 -29.38 26.90 -6.53
N PRO A 341 -30.50 27.12 -5.82
CA PRO A 341 -30.79 26.40 -4.59
C PRO A 341 -30.76 24.89 -4.80
N ARG A 342 -30.17 24.15 -3.86
CA ARG A 342 -30.11 22.68 -3.93
C ARG A 342 -31.41 22.06 -3.40
N PRO A 343 -31.88 20.95 -4.01
CA PRO A 343 -33.06 20.24 -3.52
C PRO A 343 -32.74 19.52 -2.20
N GLN A 344 -33.79 19.30 -1.42
CA GLN A 344 -33.77 18.50 -0.20
C GLN A 344 -34.98 17.58 -0.19
N ALA A 345 -34.78 16.34 0.24
CA ALA A 345 -35.85 15.38 0.44
C ALA A 345 -35.78 14.80 1.84
N SER A 346 -36.90 14.28 2.31
CA SER A 346 -37.00 13.65 3.62
C SER A 346 -37.88 12.41 3.55
N LEU A 347 -37.56 11.43 4.38
CA LEU A 347 -38.35 10.21 4.55
C LEU A 347 -38.30 9.76 6.01
N HIS A 348 -39.34 9.07 6.44
CA HIS A 348 -39.36 8.47 7.78
C HIS A 348 -38.65 7.12 7.74
N TYR A 349 -37.95 6.78 8.81
CA TYR A 349 -37.35 5.47 9.01
C TYR A 349 -37.96 4.79 10.23
N LYS A 350 -37.76 3.48 10.35
CA LYS A 350 -38.16 2.71 11.54
C LYS A 350 -36.92 2.32 12.35
N PRO A 351 -37.07 2.20 13.67
CA PRO A 351 -36.07 1.54 14.50
C PRO A 351 -35.60 0.20 13.91
N GLY A 352 -34.30 0.05 13.71
CA GLY A 352 -33.69 -1.14 13.10
C GLY A 352 -33.40 -1.01 11.60
N ASP A 353 -33.92 0.02 10.93
CA ASP A 353 -33.49 0.33 9.56
C ASP A 353 -32.02 0.78 9.57
N THR A 354 -31.31 0.52 8.46
CA THR A 354 -29.89 0.83 8.28
C THR A 354 -29.70 1.80 7.12
N LEU A 355 -29.01 2.92 7.34
CA LEU A 355 -28.66 3.89 6.30
C LEU A 355 -27.22 3.64 5.81
N VAL A 356 -27.03 3.53 4.50
CA VAL A 356 -25.73 3.27 3.87
C VAL A 356 -25.34 4.44 2.95
N LEU A 357 -24.19 5.04 3.23
CA LEU A 357 -23.53 6.05 2.38
C LEU A 357 -22.24 5.43 1.84
N TYR A 358 -21.96 5.63 0.55
CA TYR A 358 -20.85 4.96 -0.14
C TYR A 358 -20.39 5.80 -1.33
N THR A 359 -19.11 5.70 -1.68
CA THR A 359 -18.54 6.35 -2.88
C THR A 359 -18.57 5.40 -4.08
N ASP A 360 -18.27 5.92 -5.27
CA ASP A 360 -18.34 5.18 -6.53
C ASP A 360 -17.40 3.96 -6.57
N GLY A 361 -16.22 4.03 -5.96
CA GLY A 361 -15.27 2.91 -5.98
C GLY A 361 -15.73 1.66 -5.22
N LEU A 362 -16.82 1.71 -4.45
CA LEU A 362 -17.45 0.50 -3.89
C LEU A 362 -18.14 -0.33 -4.98
N ILE A 363 -18.67 0.32 -6.02
CA ILE A 363 -19.49 -0.31 -7.05
C ILE A 363 -18.86 -0.25 -8.45
N GLU A 364 -17.95 0.69 -8.69
CA GLU A 364 -17.30 0.92 -9.98
C GLU A 364 -16.29 -0.18 -10.31
N ARG A 365 -16.43 -0.76 -11.51
CA ARG A 365 -15.43 -1.65 -12.09
C ARG A 365 -15.20 -1.26 -13.55
N ARG A 366 -13.97 -1.45 -14.04
CA ARG A 366 -13.56 -0.99 -15.39
C ARG A 366 -14.41 -1.53 -16.54
N ASP A 367 -14.88 -2.76 -16.41
CA ASP A 367 -15.56 -3.49 -17.49
C ASP A 367 -17.04 -3.77 -17.16
N GLU A 368 -17.62 -3.03 -16.21
CA GLU A 368 -18.98 -3.24 -15.73
C GLU A 368 -19.76 -1.92 -15.68
N ASP A 369 -21.05 -1.97 -16.01
CA ASP A 369 -21.94 -0.82 -15.84
C ASP A 369 -22.15 -0.51 -14.34
N ILE A 370 -22.16 0.78 -13.99
CA ILE A 370 -22.37 1.24 -12.61
C ILE A 370 -23.69 0.72 -12.03
N ASP A 371 -24.75 0.60 -12.85
CA ASP A 371 -26.05 0.08 -12.42
C ASP A 371 -25.95 -1.40 -12.02
N THR A 372 -25.07 -2.16 -12.66
CA THR A 372 -24.84 -3.57 -12.30
C THR A 372 -24.12 -3.67 -10.96
N GLY A 373 -23.14 -2.79 -10.72
CA GLY A 373 -22.48 -2.68 -9.43
C GLY A 373 -23.41 -2.28 -8.29
N LEU A 374 -24.28 -1.30 -8.54
CA LEU A 374 -25.30 -0.83 -7.60
C LEU A 374 -26.32 -1.93 -7.25
N ASN A 375 -26.85 -2.64 -8.25
CA ASN A 375 -27.80 -3.73 -8.03
C ASN A 375 -27.18 -4.85 -7.18
N ARG A 376 -25.92 -5.21 -7.45
CA ARG A 376 -25.19 -6.19 -6.63
C ARG A 376 -25.05 -5.74 -5.17
N LEU A 377 -24.76 -4.45 -4.93
CA LEU A 377 -24.70 -3.90 -3.58
C LEU A 377 -26.06 -3.99 -2.89
N ILE A 378 -27.13 -3.59 -3.57
CA ILE A 378 -28.51 -3.66 -3.06
C ILE A 378 -28.88 -5.11 -2.68
N ASP A 379 -28.62 -6.06 -3.56
CA ASP A 379 -28.91 -7.48 -3.32
C ASP A 379 -28.17 -8.00 -2.09
N THR A 380 -26.89 -7.66 -1.97
CA THR A 380 -26.04 -8.03 -0.82
C THR A 380 -26.59 -7.45 0.48
N LEU A 381 -26.93 -6.15 0.50
CA LEU A 381 -27.49 -5.49 1.68
C LEU A 381 -28.86 -6.08 2.09
N SER A 382 -29.70 -6.40 1.11
CA SER A 382 -31.00 -7.05 1.33
C SER A 382 -30.87 -8.44 1.96
N GLU A 383 -29.88 -9.22 1.51
CA GLU A 383 -29.59 -10.54 2.06
C GLU A 383 -29.04 -10.45 3.49
N CYS A 384 -28.06 -9.57 3.73
CA CYS A 384 -27.50 -9.34 5.06
C CYS A 384 -28.56 -8.90 6.08
N SER A 385 -29.48 -8.02 5.68
CA SER A 385 -30.61 -7.59 6.54
C SER A 385 -31.48 -8.77 6.96
N ARG A 386 -31.86 -9.62 5.99
CA ARG A 386 -32.71 -10.80 6.26
C ARG A 386 -32.05 -11.83 7.17
N LEU A 387 -30.73 -11.92 7.13
CA LEU A 387 -29.95 -12.80 8.00
C LEU A 387 -29.67 -12.19 9.39
N GLY A 388 -30.03 -10.91 9.61
CA GLY A 388 -29.71 -10.19 10.85
C GLY A 388 -28.21 -9.89 11.01
N VAL A 389 -27.46 -9.83 9.90
CA VAL A 389 -25.99 -9.69 9.87
C VAL A 389 -25.59 -8.35 9.24
N LEU A 390 -26.13 -7.25 9.77
CA LEU A 390 -25.79 -5.91 9.30
C LEU A 390 -24.76 -5.22 10.19
N PHE A 391 -23.78 -5.93 10.75
CA PHE A 391 -22.66 -5.30 11.44
C PHE A 391 -21.40 -6.15 11.40
N GLY A 392 -20.32 -5.58 10.86
CA GLY A 392 -19.01 -6.21 10.77
C GLY A 392 -18.74 -6.87 9.42
N GLN A 393 -17.95 -6.16 8.60
CA GLN A 393 -17.24 -6.59 7.37
C GLN A 393 -17.93 -6.28 6.03
N VAL A 394 -17.98 -4.99 5.66
CA VAL A 394 -17.96 -4.57 4.24
C VAL A 394 -16.48 -4.39 3.86
N GLY A 395 -15.94 -5.35 3.13
CA GLY A 395 -14.57 -5.31 2.60
C GLY A 395 -14.42 -6.30 1.46
N ASP A 396 -14.23 -5.76 0.26
CA ASP A 396 -14.12 -6.41 -1.05
C ASP A 396 -15.33 -7.25 -1.48
N ALA A 397 -15.81 -7.02 -2.71
CA ALA A 397 -16.90 -7.78 -3.29
C ALA A 397 -16.66 -9.31 -3.20
N ALA A 398 -17.37 -9.95 -2.26
CA ALA A 398 -17.35 -11.37 -1.86
C ALA A 398 -16.21 -11.83 -0.91
N GLY A 399 -16.33 -11.51 0.39
CA GLY A 399 -15.36 -11.98 1.39
C GLY A 399 -15.72 -11.83 2.87
N GLY A 400 -16.88 -12.34 3.31
CA GLY A 400 -17.17 -12.72 4.70
C GLY A 400 -17.79 -11.63 5.59
N TRP A 401 -18.99 -11.91 6.10
CA TRP A 401 -19.73 -11.11 7.10
C TRP A 401 -19.97 -11.97 8.34
N LEU A 402 -19.84 -11.42 9.55
CA LEU A 402 -20.37 -11.88 10.88
C LEU A 402 -19.77 -10.97 11.98
N ALA A 403 -20.39 -10.56 13.11
CA ALA A 403 -21.64 -10.84 13.84
C ALA A 403 -21.94 -9.62 14.78
N ALA A 404 -23.20 -9.26 15.05
CA ALA A 404 -24.10 -9.57 16.19
C ALA A 404 -24.04 -8.62 17.43
N ASP A 405 -25.25 -8.23 17.87
CA ASP A 405 -25.66 -7.25 18.89
C ASP A 405 -25.45 -5.76 18.55
N ALA A 406 -26.52 -5.14 18.04
CA ALA A 406 -26.66 -3.68 18.02
C ALA A 406 -28.09 -3.28 18.43
N GLY A 407 -28.15 -2.20 19.21
CA GLY A 407 -29.35 -1.41 19.40
C GLY A 407 -29.77 -0.69 18.11
N VAL A 408 -30.82 0.10 18.23
CA VAL A 408 -31.58 0.71 17.14
C VAL A 408 -30.77 1.77 16.33
N GLY A 409 -30.74 1.66 14.99
CA GLY A 409 -30.47 2.78 14.07
C GLY A 409 -29.05 2.85 13.50
N SER A 410 -28.72 1.91 12.62
CA SER A 410 -27.38 1.61 12.13
C SER A 410 -26.97 2.45 10.92
N VAL A 411 -25.73 2.96 10.88
CA VAL A 411 -25.19 3.74 9.75
C VAL A 411 -23.90 3.11 9.25
N VAL A 412 -23.80 2.87 7.94
CA VAL A 412 -22.60 2.34 7.30
C VAL A 412 -22.05 3.36 6.30
N VAL A 413 -20.83 3.83 6.53
CA VAL A 413 -20.12 4.73 5.63
C VAL A 413 -18.95 4.00 5.00
N VAL A 414 -19.00 3.79 3.67
CA VAL A 414 -18.02 3.00 2.92
C VAL A 414 -17.41 3.83 1.78
N PRO A 415 -16.43 4.68 2.08
CA PRO A 415 -15.56 5.28 1.07
C PRO A 415 -14.54 4.27 0.54
N VAL A 416 -14.54 4.05 -0.77
CA VAL A 416 -13.64 3.17 -1.51
C VAL A 416 -13.24 3.87 -2.81
N GLU A 417 -11.94 3.92 -3.11
CA GLU A 417 -11.42 4.53 -4.33
C GLU A 417 -11.57 3.59 -5.55
N PRO A 418 -11.96 4.08 -6.74
CA PRO A 418 -12.05 3.25 -7.93
C PRO A 418 -10.68 2.84 -8.48
N VAL A 419 -10.57 1.61 -8.98
CA VAL A 419 -9.35 1.10 -9.63
C VAL A 419 -9.19 1.72 -11.02
N GLY A 420 -8.73 2.97 -11.08
CA GLY A 420 -8.11 3.60 -12.24
C GLY A 420 -8.95 4.60 -13.02
N LYS A 421 -8.82 5.89 -12.67
CA LYS A 421 -9.18 7.03 -13.53
C LYS A 421 -7.91 7.53 -14.26
N ARG A 422 -7.77 7.27 -15.56
CA ARG A 422 -6.94 8.14 -16.44
C ARG A 422 -7.85 9.27 -16.92
N GLY A 423 -7.43 10.51 -16.71
CA GLY A 423 -8.22 11.71 -16.92
C GLY A 423 -8.90 11.77 -18.29
N LEU A 424 -10.21 12.06 -18.25
CA LEU A 424 -10.92 12.64 -19.38
C LEU A 424 -10.58 14.13 -19.42
N SER A 425 -9.74 14.54 -20.36
CA SER A 425 -9.56 15.95 -20.69
C SER A 425 -10.85 16.47 -21.32
N PHE A 426 -11.56 17.34 -20.61
CA PHE A 426 -12.56 18.20 -21.24
C PHE A 426 -11.81 19.27 -22.03
N GLY A 427 -11.74 19.08 -23.35
CA GLY A 427 -11.36 20.15 -24.27
C GLY A 427 -12.51 21.15 -24.37
N VAL A 428 -12.19 22.42 -24.15
CA VAL A 428 -12.94 23.56 -24.68
C VAL A 428 -12.01 24.30 -25.63
#